data_AF-A0AA88UN79-F1
#
_entry.id   AF-A0AA88UN79-F1
#
_cell.length_a   1.000
_cell.length_b   1.000
_cell.length_c   1.000
_cell.angle_alpha   90.00
_cell.angle_beta   90.00
_cell.angle_gamma   90.00
#
_symmetry.space_group_name_H-M   'P 1'
#
loop_
_entity.id
_entity.type
_entity.pdbx_description
1 polymer ?
#
loop_
_entity_poly.entity_id
_entity_poly.type
_entity_poly.pdbx_seq_one_letter_code
_entity_poly.pdbx_strand_id
1 'polypeptide(L)' 'MTGEFVEFTEGPISIALNLESNNVGVVLMGDGLMIQEGSSVKATGRIAQIPVKVQHVVAIVMQLLEKN' A
#
# COMPACT_ATOMS: atom_id res chain seq x y z
N MET A 1 8.97 4.17 -5.28
CA MET A 1 9.80 2.95 -5.21
C MET A 1 8.89 1.74 -5.01
N THR A 2 9.26 0.54 -5.44
CA THR A 2 8.49 -0.68 -5.12
C THR A 2 8.57 -0.95 -3.62
N GLY A 3 7.45 -1.33 -3.01
CA GLY A 3 7.33 -1.57 -1.58
C GLY A 3 7.24 -0.30 -0.73
N GLU A 4 7.04 0.87 -1.33
CA GLU A 4 6.96 2.15 -0.62
C GLU A 4 5.54 2.43 -0.11
N PHE A 5 5.41 3.09 1.05
CA PHE A 5 4.14 3.65 1.47
C PHE A 5 3.73 4.82 0.56
N VAL A 6 2.45 4.83 0.20
CA VAL A 6 1.80 5.94 -0.50
C VAL A 6 0.53 6.33 0.25
N GLU A 7 0.23 7.62 0.22
CA GLU A 7 -0.90 8.20 0.95
C GLU A 7 -1.86 8.85 -0.04
N PHE A 8 -3.11 8.44 0.02
CA PHE A 8 -4.20 9.07 -0.69
C PHE A 8 -4.73 10.26 0.11
N THR A 9 -5.15 11.34 -0.58
CA THR A 9 -5.75 12.49 0.10
C THR A 9 -7.02 12.11 0.87
N GLU A 10 -7.81 11.19 0.33
CA GLU A 10 -9.06 10.69 0.93
C GLU A 10 -9.09 9.17 0.97
N GLY A 11 -8.11 8.54 1.62
CA GLY A 11 -8.05 7.08 1.67
C GLY A 11 -7.04 6.52 2.67
N PRO A 12 -7.00 5.19 2.79
CA PRO A 12 -6.06 4.51 3.67
C PRO A 12 -4.62 4.62 3.17
N ILE A 13 -3.67 4.44 4.09
CA ILE A 13 -2.27 4.19 3.73
C ILE A 13 -2.22 2.96 2.84
N SER A 14 -1.36 3.02 1.82
CA SER A 14 -1.26 1.98 0.81
C SER A 14 0.20 1.67 0.51
N ILE A 15 0.47 0.54 -0.16
CA ILE A 15 1.81 0.16 -0.59
C ILE A 15 1.87 0.15 -2.12
N ALA A 16 2.86 0.83 -2.70
CA ALA A 16 3.22 0.71 -4.10
C ALA A 16 3.86 -0.67 -4.37
N LEU A 17 3.30 -1.46 -5.28
CA LEU A 17 3.81 -2.78 -5.65
C LEU A 17 4.45 -2.75 -7.04
N ASN A 18 3.63 -2.83 -8.07
CA ASN A 18 4.09 -2.93 -9.45
C ASN A 18 4.37 -1.54 -9.99
N LEU A 19 5.54 -1.36 -10.62
CA LEU A 19 5.92 -0.11 -11.27
C LEU A 19 6.06 -0.38 -12.76
N GLU A 20 5.07 0.06 -13.53
CA GLU A 20 5.11 0.03 -14.99
C GLU A 20 5.48 1.43 -15.51
N SER A 21 5.87 1.52 -16.78
CA SER A 21 6.33 2.79 -17.36
C SER A 21 5.29 3.92 -17.31
N ASN A 22 4.00 3.57 -17.21
CA ASN A 22 2.87 4.51 -17.25
C ASN A 22 1.90 4.36 -16.08
N ASN A 23 2.07 3.36 -15.21
CA ASN A 23 1.16 3.12 -14.10
C ASN A 23 1.88 2.50 -12.90
N VAL A 24 1.26 2.63 -11.74
CA VAL A 24 1.74 2.04 -10.50
C VAL A 24 0.59 1.28 -9.86
N GLY A 25 0.79 -0.02 -9.65
CA GLY A 25 -0.13 -0.85 -8.89
C GLY A 25 0.06 -0.61 -7.39
N VAL A 26 -1.03 -0.37 -6.67
CA VAL A 26 -1.04 -0.11 -5.22
C VAL A 26 -2.00 -1.06 -4.51
N VAL A 27 -1.63 -1.47 -3.30
CA VAL A 27 -2.52 -2.22 -2.40
C VAL A 27 -2.94 -1.34 -1.25
N LEU A 28 -4.25 -1.23 -1.07
CA LEU A 28 -4.87 -0.45 0.01
C LEU A 28 -4.81 -1.24 1.32
N MET A 29 -4.35 -0.59 2.40
CA MET A 29 -4.33 -1.18 3.74
C MET A 29 -5.58 -0.78 4.53
N GLY A 30 -6.75 -0.93 3.92
CA GLY A 30 -8.03 -0.49 4.48
C GLY A 30 -9.13 -0.46 3.42
N ASP A 31 -10.23 0.22 3.74
CA ASP A 31 -11.37 0.37 2.83
C ASP A 31 -11.03 1.30 1.65
N GLY A 32 -11.34 0.86 0.44
CA GLY A 32 -11.10 1.60 -0.81
C GLY A 32 -12.29 2.42 -1.31
N LEU A 33 -13.45 2.35 -0.65
CA LEU A 33 -14.69 3.00 -1.12
C LEU A 33 -14.60 4.52 -1.24
N MET A 34 -13.62 5.15 -0.57
CA MET A 34 -13.41 6.61 -0.58
C MET A 34 -12.51 7.09 -1.72
N ILE A 35 -11.75 6.18 -2.37
CA ILE A 35 -10.82 6.55 -3.44
C ILE A 35 -11.55 6.57 -4.77
N GLN A 36 -11.43 7.68 -5.48
CA GLN A 36 -12.03 7.89 -6.81
C GLN A 36 -10.97 8.18 -7.87
N GLU A 37 -11.32 8.00 -9.13
CA GLU A 37 -10.45 8.42 -10.24
C GLU A 37 -10.11 9.91 -10.13
N GLY A 38 -8.85 10.26 -10.37
CA GLY A 38 -8.35 11.63 -10.18
C GLY A 38 -8.00 11.99 -8.74
N SER A 39 -8.21 11.09 -7.78
CA SER A 39 -7.71 11.27 -6.40
C SER A 39 -6.20 11.45 -6.40
N SER A 40 -5.74 12.47 -5.67
CA SER A 40 -4.31 12.69 -5.50
C SER A 40 -3.72 11.64 -4.58
N VAL A 41 -2.55 11.15 -4.96
CA VAL A 41 -1.75 10.20 -4.20
C VAL A 41 -0.33 10.74 -4.08
N LYS A 42 0.28 10.58 -2.91
CA LYS A 42 1.62 11.06 -2.62
C LYS A 42 2.53 9.93 -2.18
N ALA A 43 3.70 9.88 -2.78
CA ALA A 43 4.80 9.00 -2.36
C ALA A 43 5.43 9.56 -1.08
N THR A 44 5.66 8.71 -0.08
CA THR A 44 6.15 9.12 1.24
C THR A 44 7.68 9.09 1.35
N GLY A 45 8.36 8.43 0.41
CA GLY A 45 9.78 8.10 0.43
C GLY A 45 10.15 7.00 1.45
N ARG A 46 9.17 6.38 2.10
CA ARG A 46 9.38 5.41 3.18
C ARG A 46 9.01 4.02 2.71
N ILE A 47 9.96 3.09 2.77
CA ILE A 47 9.69 1.67 2.52
C ILE A 47 8.74 1.15 3.59
N ALA A 48 7.75 0.36 3.15
CA ALA A 48 6.77 -0.24 4.02
C ALA A 48 7.45 -1.10 5.08
N GLN A 49 7.16 -0.80 6.33
CA GLN A 49 7.77 -1.47 7.48
C GLN A 49 6.74 -1.65 8.59
N ILE A 50 6.78 -2.81 9.23
CA ILE A 50 5.96 -3.11 10.41
C ILE A 50 6.91 -3.11 11.61
N PRO A 51 6.64 -2.31 12.65
CA PRO A 51 7.45 -2.33 13.86
C PRO A 51 7.25 -3.67 14.58
N VAL A 52 8.33 -4.44 14.73
CA VAL A 52 8.29 -5.71 15.47
C VAL A 52 8.58 -5.48 16.96
N LYS A 53 7.87 -6.20 17.84
CA LYS A 53 8.18 -6.34 19.26
C LYS A 53 8.43 -7.82 19.54
N VAL A 54 9.33 -8.12 20.47
CA VAL A 54 9.84 -9.47 20.79
C VAL A 54 8.74 -10.49 21.14
N GLN A 55 7.53 -10.02 21.49
CA GLN A 55 6.38 -10.87 21.82
C GLN A 55 5.48 -11.27 20.63
N HIS A 56 5.76 -10.81 19.41
CA HIS A 56 4.95 -11.15 18.24
C HIS A 56 5.63 -12.21 17.36
N VAL A 57 4.96 -13.35 17.17
CA VAL A 57 5.26 -14.27 16.06
C VAL A 57 4.78 -13.61 14.78
N VAL A 58 5.71 -13.17 13.92
CA VAL A 58 5.37 -12.50 12.66
C VAL A 58 5.19 -13.56 11.56
N ALA A 59 3.95 -13.86 11.22
CA ALA A 59 3.64 -14.51 9.94
C ALA A 59 3.66 -13.43 8.85
N ILE A 60 4.73 -13.39 8.05
CA ILE A 60 4.78 -12.50 6.87
C ILE A 60 3.85 -13.11 5.81
N VAL A 61 2.59 -12.67 5.79
CA VAL A 61 1.70 -12.93 4.65
C VAL A 61 1.75 -11.69 3.77
N MET A 62 2.73 -11.63 2.86
CA MET A 62 2.62 -10.71 1.73
C MET A 62 1.94 -11.45 0.57
N GLN A 63 0.81 -10.89 0.18
CA GLN A 63 -0.07 -11.17 -0.95
C GLN A 63 -1.14 -12.26 -0.78
N LEU A 64 -2.40 -11.81 -0.70
CA LEU A 64 -3.45 -12.38 -1.55
C LEU A 64 -4.27 -11.22 -2.14
N LEU A 65 -4.10 -11.01 -3.44
CA LEU A 65 -5.15 -10.38 -4.23
C LEU A 65 -6.28 -11.40 -4.31
N GLU A 66 -7.36 -11.18 -3.54
CA GLU A 66 -8.60 -11.87 -3.86
C GLU A 66 -9.14 -11.25 -5.15
N LYS A 67 -8.92 -11.97 -6.27
CA LYS A 67 -9.74 -11.78 -7.46
C LYS A 67 -11.11 -12.38 -7.15
N ASN A 68 -12.09 -11.53 -6.89
CA ASN A 68 -13.50 -11.78 -7.20
C ASN A 68 -14.12 -10.48 -7.68
#